data_AF-A0A9P5WWI2-F1
#
_entry.id   AF-A0A9P5WWI2-F1
#
_cell.length_a   1.000
_cell.length_b   1.000
_cell.length_c   1.000
_cell.angle_alpha   90.00
_cell.angle_beta   90.00
_cell.angle_gamma   90.00
#
_symmetry.space_group_name_H-M   'P 1'
#
loop_
_entity.id
_entity.type
_entity.pdbx_description
1 polymer ?
#
loop_
_entity_poly.entity_id
_entity_poly.type
_entity_poly.pdbx_seq_one_letter_code
_entity_poly.pdbx_strand_id
1 'polypeptide(L)'
;MQLIDAHTFDHVDYWFYEKESESVLSQWCGCAALLQGGFVWRIAANVLSVECALNGPSGIYKDPCHMFSVWDQNGQLLVDDELTPEEYEVICGNYLCYTGRGNQMSKKSWFPLLHVYEGSREDHGRWTESIDTIYTNRIGAISGSCPNAAFCELLTSTMWRLRLRGTPDGHRAVKHWEELLCEFLSLHISH
;
A
#
# COMPACT_ATOMS: atom_id res chain seq x y z
N MET A 1 -10.23 -14.38 0.00
CA MET A 1 -9.46 -14.84 -1.19
C MET A 1 -10.39 -15.54 -2.18
N GLN A 2 -10.76 -14.85 -3.27
CA GLN A 2 -11.65 -15.39 -4.30
C GLN A 2 -10.84 -16.06 -5.43
N LEU A 3 -11.23 -17.28 -5.82
CA LEU A 3 -10.69 -18.03 -6.95
C LEU A 3 -11.53 -17.71 -8.17
N ILE A 4 -10.92 -17.15 -9.21
CA ILE A 4 -11.67 -16.69 -10.38
C ILE A 4 -11.00 -17.23 -11.65
N ASP A 5 -11.79 -17.94 -12.48
CA ASP A 5 -11.43 -18.38 -13.84
C ASP A 5 -11.36 -17.17 -14.79
N ALA A 6 -11.43 -17.34 -16.12
CA ALA A 6 -11.27 -16.29 -17.15
C ALA A 6 -12.30 -15.13 -17.09
N HIS A 7 -12.34 -14.44 -15.97
CA HIS A 7 -13.19 -13.29 -15.64
C HIS A 7 -12.51 -12.01 -16.08
N THR A 8 -13.29 -11.14 -16.72
CA THR A 8 -12.85 -9.80 -17.08
C THR A 8 -13.32 -8.86 -15.99
N PHE A 9 -12.38 -8.28 -15.27
CA PHE A 9 -12.69 -7.38 -14.16
C PHE A 9 -13.21 -6.04 -14.68
N ASP A 10 -14.31 -5.57 -14.10
CA ASP A 10 -14.94 -4.32 -14.49
C ASP A 10 -15.25 -3.41 -13.28
N HIS A 11 -16.01 -2.33 -13.53
CA HIS A 11 -16.41 -1.38 -12.50
C HIS A 11 -17.25 -1.98 -11.37
N VAL A 12 -18.00 -3.06 -11.63
CA VAL A 12 -18.80 -3.76 -10.62
C VAL A 12 -17.88 -4.52 -9.68
N ASP A 13 -16.86 -5.19 -10.21
CA ASP A 13 -15.84 -5.86 -9.37
C ASP A 13 -15.07 -4.87 -8.51
N TYR A 14 -14.75 -3.71 -9.06
CA TYR A 14 -14.10 -2.64 -8.31
C TYR A 14 -15.01 -2.11 -7.19
N TRP A 15 -16.31 -1.92 -7.46
CA TRP A 15 -17.27 -1.52 -6.43
C TRP A 15 -17.39 -2.56 -5.30
N PHE A 16 -17.40 -3.85 -5.63
CA PHE A 16 -17.35 -4.93 -4.63
C PHE A 16 -16.07 -4.88 -3.79
N TYR A 17 -14.92 -4.69 -4.45
CA TYR A 17 -13.64 -4.48 -3.78
C TYR A 17 -13.70 -3.29 -2.81
N GLU A 18 -14.24 -2.15 -3.23
CA GLU A 18 -14.35 -0.97 -2.38
C GLU A 18 -15.14 -1.30 -1.10
N LYS A 19 -16.26 -2.02 -1.22
CA LYS A 19 -17.04 -2.46 -0.06
C LYS A 19 -16.33 -3.46 0.85
N GLU A 20 -15.57 -4.39 0.28
CA GLU A 20 -14.74 -5.30 1.07
C GLU A 20 -13.62 -4.53 1.80
N SER A 21 -12.96 -3.60 1.12
CA SER A 21 -11.89 -2.77 1.70
C SER A 21 -12.42 -1.83 2.79
N GLU A 22 -13.57 -1.18 2.58
CA GLU A 22 -14.25 -0.36 3.58
C GLU A 22 -14.61 -1.19 4.82
N SER A 23 -15.09 -2.42 4.63
CA SER A 23 -15.44 -3.31 5.74
C SER A 23 -14.22 -3.72 6.58
N VAL A 24 -13.06 -3.93 5.96
CA VAL A 24 -11.81 -4.22 6.68
C VAL A 24 -11.30 -2.96 7.37
N LEU A 25 -11.23 -1.83 6.66
CA LEU A 25 -10.76 -0.55 7.20
C LEU A 25 -11.63 0.00 8.32
N SER A 26 -12.92 -0.34 8.37
CA SER A 26 -13.81 0.04 9.48
C SER A 26 -13.51 -0.72 10.78
N GLN A 27 -12.64 -1.73 10.72
CA GLN A 27 -12.14 -2.45 11.89
C GLN A 27 -10.87 -1.77 12.43
N TRP A 28 -10.30 -2.36 13.48
CA TRP A 28 -9.15 -1.83 14.22
C TRP A 28 -7.92 -1.60 13.35
N CYS A 29 -7.73 -2.44 12.32
CA CYS A 29 -6.64 -2.34 11.36
C CYS A 29 -6.70 -1.08 10.48
N GLY A 30 -7.82 -0.36 10.46
CA GLY A 30 -7.94 0.93 9.78
C GLY A 30 -6.95 1.99 10.29
N CYS A 31 -6.69 2.01 11.61
CA CYS A 31 -5.70 2.92 12.19
C CYS A 31 -4.28 2.58 11.72
N ALA A 32 -3.91 1.29 11.78
CA ALA A 32 -2.63 0.80 11.26
C ALA A 32 -2.45 1.12 9.76
N ALA A 33 -3.53 0.98 8.97
CA ALA A 33 -3.54 1.34 7.56
C ALA A 33 -3.27 2.84 7.31
N LEU A 34 -3.80 3.72 8.17
CA LEU A 34 -3.49 5.16 8.12
C LEU A 34 -2.03 5.46 8.51
N LEU A 35 -1.39 4.63 9.34
CA LEU A 35 -0.01 4.86 9.79
C LEU A 35 1.06 4.29 8.84
N GLN A 36 0.72 3.28 8.03
CA GLN A 36 1.64 2.59 7.10
C GLN A 36 2.16 3.45 5.93
N GLY A 37 1.46 4.54 5.58
CA GLY A 37 1.79 5.34 4.39
C GLY A 37 1.48 4.63 3.06
N GLY A 38 2.05 5.14 1.97
CA GLY A 38 1.89 4.57 0.63
C GLY A 38 0.42 4.47 0.15
N PHE A 39 0.14 3.46 -0.66
CA PHE A 39 -1.20 3.25 -1.24
C PHE A 39 -2.26 2.89 -0.20
N VAL A 40 -1.89 2.10 0.81
CA VAL A 40 -2.82 1.69 1.87
C VAL A 40 -3.29 2.87 2.69
N TRP A 41 -2.39 3.81 3.07
CA TRP A 41 -2.80 5.07 3.69
C TRP A 41 -3.80 5.84 2.82
N ARG A 42 -3.54 5.96 1.51
CA ARG A 42 -4.42 6.74 0.62
C ARG A 42 -5.82 6.13 0.52
N ILE A 43 -5.91 4.80 0.46
CA ILE A 43 -7.17 4.07 0.46
C ILE A 43 -7.89 4.25 1.80
N ALA A 44 -7.18 4.06 2.91
CA ALA A 44 -7.71 4.25 4.26
C ALA A 44 -8.23 5.68 4.48
N ALA A 45 -7.50 6.69 4.01
CA ALA A 45 -7.87 8.10 4.12
C ALA A 45 -9.13 8.49 3.31
N ASN A 46 -9.58 7.65 2.37
CA ASN A 46 -10.88 7.86 1.71
C ASN A 46 -12.06 7.35 2.55
N VAL A 47 -11.81 6.46 3.50
CA VAL A 47 -12.83 5.78 4.31
C VAL A 47 -12.88 6.33 5.73
N LEU A 48 -11.71 6.64 6.30
CA LEU A 48 -11.52 6.96 7.70
C LEU A 48 -11.11 8.43 7.90
N SER A 49 -11.48 8.98 9.05
CA SER A 49 -10.92 10.25 9.53
C SER A 49 -9.46 10.05 9.93
N VAL A 50 -8.60 11.02 9.63
CA VAL A 50 -7.19 11.02 10.10
C VAL A 50 -7.10 10.99 11.64
N GLU A 51 -8.13 11.49 12.32
CA GLU A 51 -8.22 11.44 13.79
C GLU A 51 -8.23 10.00 14.33
N CYS A 52 -8.64 9.00 13.53
CA CYS A 52 -8.58 7.59 13.93
C CYS A 52 -7.15 7.17 14.30
N ALA A 53 -6.13 7.70 13.62
CA ALA A 53 -4.72 7.41 13.91
C ALA A 53 -4.26 7.92 15.28
N LEU A 54 -5.04 8.78 15.94
CA LEU A 54 -4.71 9.34 17.26
C LEU A 54 -5.26 8.52 18.43
N ASN A 55 -6.07 7.49 18.16
CA ASN A 55 -6.71 6.69 19.22
C ASN A 55 -5.76 5.72 19.93
N GLY A 56 -4.53 5.57 19.43
CA GLY A 56 -3.57 4.59 19.91
C GLY A 56 -3.94 3.15 19.53
N PRO A 57 -3.13 2.16 19.95
CA PRO A 57 -3.36 0.76 19.61
C PRO A 57 -4.65 0.21 20.22
N SER A 58 -5.32 -0.66 19.47
CA SER A 58 -6.58 -1.31 19.85
C SER A 58 -6.45 -2.18 21.10
N GLY A 59 -5.30 -2.81 21.30
CA GLY A 59 -5.05 -3.75 22.39
C GLY A 59 -5.89 -5.04 22.32
N ILE A 60 -6.50 -5.34 21.17
CA ILE A 60 -7.43 -6.46 21.00
C ILE A 60 -6.68 -7.76 20.68
N TYR A 61 -5.68 -7.68 19.83
CA TYR A 61 -4.87 -8.82 19.44
C TYR A 61 -3.75 -9.05 20.46
N LYS A 62 -3.57 -10.32 20.83
CA LYS A 62 -2.44 -10.78 21.65
C LYS A 62 -1.33 -11.41 20.80
N ASP A 63 -1.62 -11.63 19.52
CA ASP A 63 -0.69 -12.21 18.59
C ASP A 63 0.26 -11.12 18.09
N PRO A 64 1.59 -11.28 18.26
CA PRO A 64 2.56 -10.32 17.78
C PRO A 64 2.49 -10.01 16.28
N CYS A 65 1.88 -10.86 15.44
CA CYS A 65 1.75 -10.57 14.01
C CYS A 65 0.81 -9.40 13.69
N HIS A 66 -0.05 -9.01 14.63
CA HIS A 66 -0.93 -7.84 14.55
C HIS A 66 -0.34 -6.61 15.25
N MET A 67 0.92 -6.66 15.68
CA MET A 67 1.52 -5.63 16.52
C MET A 67 2.87 -5.19 15.97
N PHE A 68 3.06 -3.89 15.88
CA PHE A 68 4.35 -3.25 15.68
C PHE A 68 4.97 -2.97 17.05
N SER A 69 6.26 -3.24 17.24
CA SER A 69 6.90 -2.98 18.54
C SER A 69 8.35 -2.58 18.41
N VAL A 70 8.74 -1.53 19.14
CA VAL A 70 10.10 -0.96 19.14
C VAL A 70 10.50 -0.64 20.57
N TRP A 71 11.75 -0.96 20.92
CA TRP A 71 12.34 -0.52 22.19
C TRP A 71 12.88 0.89 22.06
N ASP A 72 12.52 1.77 22.99
CA ASP A 72 13.12 3.10 23.08
C ASP A 72 14.51 3.06 23.75
N GLN A 73 15.20 4.20 23.76
CA GLN A 73 16.51 4.37 24.39
C GLN A 73 16.52 4.17 25.91
N ASN A 74 15.35 4.21 26.56
CA ASN A 74 15.19 4.02 28.00
C ASN A 74 14.80 2.58 28.37
N GLY A 75 14.69 1.69 27.37
CA GLY A 75 14.24 0.30 27.58
C GLY A 75 12.73 0.18 27.81
N GLN A 76 11.93 1.13 27.34
CA GLN A 76 10.47 1.03 27.27
C GLN A 76 10.06 0.43 25.93
N LEU A 77 9.18 -0.57 25.97
CA LEU A 77 8.58 -1.15 24.77
C LEU A 77 7.42 -0.27 24.30
N LEU A 78 7.57 0.34 23.13
CA LEU A 78 6.52 1.03 22.40
C LEU A 78 5.81 0.02 21.50
N VAL A 79 4.49 0.05 21.50
CA VAL A 79 3.65 -0.92 20.80
C VAL A 79 2.55 -0.18 20.06
N ASP A 80 2.33 -0.56 18.80
CA ASP A 80 1.20 -0.12 17.98
C ASP A 80 0.56 -1.32 17.26
N ASP A 81 -0.63 -1.12 16.66
CA ASP A 81 -1.24 -2.13 15.78
C ASP A 81 -0.48 -2.19 14.43
N GLU A 82 -0.36 -3.38 13.84
CA GLU A 82 0.26 -3.61 12.51
C GLU A 82 -0.73 -4.31 11.58
N LEU A 83 -0.66 -4.00 10.28
CA LEU A 83 -1.41 -4.74 9.28
C LEU A 83 -0.78 -6.11 9.02
N THR A 84 -1.61 -7.14 9.10
CA THR A 84 -1.21 -8.46 8.59
C THR A 84 -1.07 -8.44 7.06
N PRO A 85 -0.24 -9.33 6.49
CA PRO A 85 -0.14 -9.47 5.03
C PRO A 85 -1.51 -9.69 4.35
N GLU A 86 -2.40 -10.44 5.00
CA GLU A 86 -3.74 -10.73 4.53
C GLU A 86 -4.63 -9.48 4.49
N GLU A 87 -4.62 -8.67 5.55
CA GLU A 87 -5.34 -7.39 5.60
C GLU A 87 -4.83 -6.44 4.52
N TYR A 88 -3.50 -6.34 4.36
CA TYR A 88 -2.89 -5.52 3.32
C TYR A 88 -3.34 -5.98 1.92
N GLU A 89 -3.35 -7.29 1.67
CA GLU A 89 -3.80 -7.87 0.40
C GLU A 89 -5.28 -7.56 0.11
N VAL A 90 -6.15 -7.60 1.12
CA VAL A 90 -7.57 -7.24 0.96
C VAL A 90 -7.72 -5.74 0.69
N ILE A 91 -7.05 -4.87 1.45
CA ILE A 91 -7.10 -3.41 1.26
C ILE A 91 -6.60 -3.02 -0.14
N CYS A 92 -5.58 -3.71 -0.65
CA CYS A 92 -5.06 -3.49 -2.00
C CYS A 92 -5.86 -4.22 -3.11
N GLY A 93 -6.93 -4.93 -2.76
CA GLY A 93 -7.80 -5.61 -3.71
C GLY A 93 -7.10 -6.72 -4.48
N ASN A 94 -6.45 -7.64 -3.78
CA ASN A 94 -5.74 -8.79 -4.36
C ASN A 94 -6.70 -9.92 -4.76
N TYR A 95 -6.51 -10.44 -5.97
CA TYR A 95 -7.25 -11.58 -6.54
C TYR A 95 -6.28 -12.68 -6.99
N LEU A 96 -6.68 -13.94 -6.79
CA LEU A 96 -6.02 -15.08 -7.40
C LEU A 96 -6.72 -15.46 -8.71
N CYS A 97 -6.05 -15.19 -9.83
CA CYS A 97 -6.57 -15.47 -11.16
C CYS A 97 -5.88 -16.69 -11.77
N TYR A 98 -6.63 -17.59 -12.39
CA TYR A 98 -6.05 -18.64 -13.22
C TYR A 98 -5.35 -18.05 -14.44
N THR A 99 -4.16 -18.56 -14.76
CA THR A 99 -3.37 -18.10 -15.92
C THR A 99 -3.72 -18.82 -17.22
N GLY A 100 -4.64 -19.79 -17.18
CA GLY A 100 -4.96 -20.67 -18.30
C GLY A 100 -3.87 -21.71 -18.61
N ARG A 101 -2.78 -21.78 -17.82
CA ARG A 101 -1.70 -22.76 -17.94
C ARG A 101 -1.78 -23.80 -16.83
N GLY A 102 -2.70 -24.76 -17.00
CA GLY A 102 -2.98 -25.77 -15.97
C GLY A 102 -3.43 -25.13 -14.66
N ASN A 103 -2.91 -25.60 -13.53
CA ASN A 103 -3.25 -25.09 -12.19
C ASN A 103 -2.43 -23.84 -11.77
N GLN A 104 -1.72 -23.20 -12.71
CA GLN A 104 -0.93 -22.01 -12.39
C GLN A 104 -1.86 -20.81 -12.16
N MET A 105 -1.76 -20.21 -10.98
CA MET A 105 -2.46 -18.97 -10.61
C MET A 105 -1.48 -17.79 -10.55
N SER A 106 -2.01 -16.58 -10.72
CA SER A 106 -1.28 -15.33 -10.58
C SER A 106 -2.06 -14.36 -9.69
N LYS A 107 -1.33 -13.68 -8.79
CA LYS A 107 -1.86 -12.56 -8.01
C LYS A 107 -2.00 -11.33 -8.90
N LYS A 108 -3.19 -10.72 -8.91
CA LYS A 108 -3.44 -9.43 -9.55
C LYS A 108 -4.20 -8.51 -8.59
N SER A 109 -3.98 -7.18 -8.66
CA SER A 109 -4.55 -6.28 -7.64
C SER A 109 -5.04 -4.88 -8.09
N TRP A 110 -5.96 -4.34 -7.27
CA TRP A 110 -6.37 -2.94 -6.99
C TRP A 110 -5.29 -1.88 -6.87
N PHE A 111 -4.31 -2.18 -6.03
CA PHE A 111 -3.22 -1.28 -5.69
C PHE A 111 -1.96 -2.14 -5.49
N PRO A 112 -0.75 -1.59 -5.58
CA PRO A 112 0.45 -2.40 -5.45
C PRO A 112 0.50 -3.01 -4.05
N LEU A 113 0.81 -4.30 -3.98
CA LEU A 113 1.00 -4.99 -2.69
C LEU A 113 2.27 -4.47 -2.01
N LEU A 114 2.36 -4.62 -0.68
CA LEU A 114 3.45 -4.08 0.14
C LEU A 114 4.83 -4.40 -0.44
N HIS A 115 5.13 -5.69 -0.64
CA HIS A 115 6.41 -6.16 -1.19
C HIS A 115 6.72 -5.69 -2.64
N VAL A 116 5.74 -5.09 -3.34
CA VAL A 116 5.92 -4.52 -4.68
C VAL A 116 6.16 -3.01 -4.60
N TYR A 117 5.56 -2.35 -3.61
CA TYR A 117 5.69 -0.92 -3.37
C TYR A 117 6.95 -0.59 -2.56
N GLU A 118 7.19 -1.32 -1.48
CA GLU A 118 8.33 -1.12 -0.57
C GLU A 118 9.66 -1.26 -1.31
N GLY A 119 10.52 -0.26 -1.17
CA GLY A 119 11.80 -0.18 -1.88
C GLY A 119 11.68 0.06 -3.40
N SER A 120 10.47 0.31 -3.92
CA SER A 120 10.31 0.80 -5.28
C SER A 120 10.84 2.23 -5.41
N ARG A 121 11.00 2.72 -6.64
CA ARG A 121 11.48 4.09 -6.85
C ARG A 121 10.43 5.16 -6.59
N GLU A 122 9.20 4.73 -6.30
CA GLU A 122 8.11 5.58 -5.85
C GLU A 122 7.83 5.39 -4.35
N ASP A 123 8.67 4.65 -3.64
CA ASP A 123 8.68 4.61 -2.18
C ASP A 123 9.60 5.71 -1.65
N HIS A 124 9.03 6.91 -1.49
CA HIS A 124 9.75 8.08 -0.98
C HIS A 124 9.57 8.25 0.54
N GLY A 125 8.98 7.26 1.23
CA GLY A 125 8.57 7.39 2.63
C GLY A 125 7.48 8.44 2.91
N ARG A 126 6.91 9.03 1.86
CA ARG A 126 5.82 10.02 1.92
C ARG A 126 4.97 9.99 0.66
N TRP A 127 3.73 10.46 0.74
CA TRP A 127 2.88 10.64 -0.43
C TRP A 127 3.39 11.79 -1.30
N THR A 128 3.71 11.50 -2.56
CA THR A 128 4.22 12.48 -3.54
C THR A 128 3.21 12.69 -4.66
N GLU A 129 3.36 13.79 -5.39
CA GLU A 129 2.56 14.10 -6.58
C GLU A 129 2.65 13.00 -7.67
N SER A 130 3.82 12.35 -7.80
CA SER A 130 4.02 11.23 -8.73
C SER A 130 3.11 10.04 -8.39
N ILE A 131 3.09 9.64 -7.11
CA ILE A 131 2.25 8.55 -6.62
C ILE A 131 0.77 8.93 -6.71
N ASP A 132 0.42 10.18 -6.37
CA ASP A 132 -0.95 10.67 -6.48
C ASP A 132 -1.45 10.62 -7.92
N THR A 133 -0.60 10.95 -8.89
CA THR A 133 -0.90 10.82 -10.32
C THR A 133 -1.18 9.37 -10.70
N ILE A 134 -0.37 8.41 -10.21
CA ILE A 134 -0.60 6.97 -10.46
C ILE A 134 -1.95 6.53 -9.86
N TYR A 135 -2.23 6.95 -8.63
CA TYR A 135 -3.47 6.64 -7.93
C TYR A 135 -4.70 7.22 -8.65
N THR A 136 -4.69 8.53 -8.90
CA THR A 136 -5.81 9.25 -9.51
C THR A 136 -6.08 8.79 -10.94
N ASN A 137 -5.04 8.54 -11.74
CA ASN A 137 -5.20 7.95 -13.08
C ASN A 137 -5.86 6.56 -13.01
N ARG A 138 -5.56 5.77 -11.98
CA ARG A 138 -6.18 4.47 -11.80
C ARG A 138 -7.67 4.59 -11.45
N ILE A 139 -8.01 5.40 -10.46
CA ILE A 139 -9.42 5.66 -10.11
C ILE A 139 -10.20 6.21 -11.31
N GLY A 140 -9.61 7.15 -12.04
CA GLY A 140 -10.21 7.72 -13.25
C GLY A 140 -10.45 6.69 -14.34
N ALA A 141 -9.54 5.74 -14.53
CA ALA A 141 -9.69 4.66 -15.50
C ALA A 141 -10.79 3.68 -15.12
N ILE A 142 -10.86 3.30 -13.85
CA ILE A 142 -11.85 2.33 -13.40
C ILE A 142 -13.27 2.92 -13.40
N SER A 143 -13.40 4.19 -13.00
CA SER A 143 -14.68 4.93 -13.02
C SER A 143 -15.15 5.33 -14.43
N GLY A 144 -14.33 5.13 -15.46
CA GLY A 144 -14.62 5.57 -16.83
C GLY A 144 -14.44 7.07 -17.08
N SER A 145 -14.00 7.84 -16.07
CA SER A 145 -13.77 9.29 -16.15
C SER A 145 -12.52 9.66 -16.95
N CYS A 146 -11.57 8.73 -17.08
CA CYS A 146 -10.37 8.86 -17.91
C CYS A 146 -10.19 7.57 -18.71
N PRO A 147 -10.38 7.56 -20.04
CA PRO A 147 -10.30 6.34 -20.85
C PRO A 147 -8.83 5.95 -21.09
N ASN A 148 -8.13 5.54 -20.04
CA ASN A 148 -6.86 4.84 -20.17
C ASN A 148 -7.06 3.36 -19.83
N ALA A 149 -7.37 2.56 -20.86
CA ALA A 149 -7.63 1.13 -20.74
C ALA A 149 -6.51 0.37 -20.00
N ALA A 150 -5.27 0.85 -20.05
CA ALA A 150 -4.17 0.23 -19.33
C ALA A 150 -4.38 0.24 -17.80
N PHE A 151 -5.14 1.21 -17.26
CA PHE A 151 -5.39 1.34 -15.83
C PHE A 151 -6.72 0.72 -15.36
N CYS A 152 -7.57 0.29 -16.29
CA CYS A 152 -8.85 -0.35 -15.99
C CYS A 152 -8.71 -1.80 -15.51
N GLU A 153 -7.63 -2.51 -15.87
CA GLU A 153 -7.46 -3.92 -15.51
C GLU A 153 -6.71 -4.11 -14.18
N LEU A 154 -6.92 -5.25 -13.53
CA LEU A 154 -6.07 -5.72 -12.43
C LEU A 154 -4.64 -5.97 -12.91
N LEU A 155 -3.66 -5.53 -12.12
CA LEU A 155 -2.25 -5.59 -12.48
C LEU A 155 -1.53 -6.70 -11.70
N THR A 156 -0.63 -7.41 -12.38
CA THR A 156 0.32 -8.33 -11.73
C THR A 156 1.44 -7.56 -11.03
N SER A 157 2.17 -8.20 -10.11
CA SER A 157 3.36 -7.60 -9.48
C SER A 157 4.37 -7.08 -10.50
N THR A 158 4.55 -7.76 -11.64
CA THR A 158 5.48 -7.31 -12.70
C THR A 158 5.00 -6.01 -13.36
N MET A 159 3.70 -5.89 -13.62
CA MET A 159 3.10 -4.67 -14.20
C MET A 159 3.18 -3.51 -13.21
N TRP A 160 2.96 -3.77 -11.93
CA TRP A 160 3.14 -2.78 -10.88
C TRP A 160 4.58 -2.27 -10.79
N ARG A 161 5.57 -3.17 -10.75
CA ARG A 161 6.98 -2.78 -10.75
C ARG A 161 7.34 -1.90 -11.94
N LEU A 162 6.72 -2.12 -13.11
CA LEU A 162 6.94 -1.29 -14.29
C LEU A 162 6.40 0.15 -14.09
N ARG A 163 5.26 0.30 -13.41
CA ARG A 163 4.64 1.61 -13.11
C ARG A 163 5.34 2.34 -11.97
N LEU A 164 5.87 1.61 -11.00
CA LEU A 164 6.60 2.15 -9.85
C LEU A 164 8.11 2.34 -10.12
N ARG A 165 8.54 2.32 -11.39
CA ARG A 165 9.95 2.58 -11.75
C ARG A 165 10.35 4.04 -11.55
N GLY A 166 9.38 4.95 -11.42
CA GLY A 166 9.61 6.39 -11.39
C GLY A 166 10.53 6.88 -12.50
N THR A 167 11.17 8.03 -12.28
CA THR A 167 12.20 8.55 -13.18
C THR A 167 13.60 8.16 -12.68
N PRO A 168 14.52 7.74 -13.57
CA PRO A 168 15.90 7.44 -13.17
C PRO A 168 16.62 8.61 -12.49
N ASP A 169 16.30 9.84 -12.91
CA ASP A 169 16.87 11.07 -12.35
C ASP A 169 16.37 11.34 -10.92
N GLY A 170 15.06 11.18 -10.68
CA GLY A 170 14.49 11.36 -9.34
C GLY A 170 15.12 10.43 -8.31
N HIS A 171 15.31 9.17 -8.66
CA HIS A 171 15.96 8.20 -7.76
C HIS A 171 17.42 8.53 -7.46
N ARG A 172 18.19 8.99 -8.46
CA ARG A 172 19.57 9.45 -8.24
C ARG A 172 19.61 10.66 -7.31
N ALA A 173 18.69 11.59 -7.48
CA ALA A 173 18.60 12.76 -6.62
C ALA A 173 18.29 12.35 -5.17
N VAL A 174 17.27 11.52 -4.92
CA VAL A 174 16.89 11.06 -3.56
C VAL A 174 18.06 10.37 -2.87
N LYS A 175 18.70 9.41 -3.55
CA LYS A 175 19.86 8.72 -2.99
C LYS A 175 21.00 9.69 -2.64
N HIS A 176 21.28 10.65 -3.51
CA HIS A 176 22.30 11.66 -3.24
C HIS A 176 21.93 12.55 -2.04
N TRP A 177 20.65 12.92 -1.90
CA TRP A 177 20.15 13.65 -0.73
C TRP A 177 20.29 12.85 0.57
N GLU A 178 19.97 11.55 0.56
CA GLU A 178 20.15 10.67 1.73
C GLU A 178 21.61 10.58 2.14
N GLU A 179 22.53 10.42 1.18
CA GLU A 179 23.97 10.41 1.44
C GLU A 179 24.43 11.72 2.11
N LEU A 180 24.01 12.87 1.57
CA LEU A 180 24.32 14.19 2.15
C LEU A 180 23.72 14.39 3.54
N LEU A 181 22.49 13.91 3.77
CA LEU A 181 21.84 13.97 5.08
C LEU A 181 22.57 13.08 6.10
N CYS A 182 22.96 11.86 5.73
CA CYS A 182 23.75 10.98 6.59
C CYS A 182 25.08 11.63 6.98
N GLU A 183 25.78 12.24 6.01
CA GLU A 183 27.02 12.99 6.28
C GLU A 183 26.75 14.15 7.25
N PHE A 184 25.73 14.97 6.98
CA PHE A 184 25.36 16.09 7.84
C PHE A 184 25.03 15.66 9.27
N LEU A 185 24.18 14.64 9.44
CA LEU A 185 23.77 14.13 10.75
C LEU A 185 24.97 13.53 11.50
N SER A 186 25.86 12.81 10.80
CA SER A 186 27.08 12.26 11.40
C SER A 186 28.04 13.33 11.91
N LEU A 187 28.04 14.52 11.30
CA LEU A 187 28.89 15.64 11.70
C LEU A 187 28.30 16.47 12.85
N HIS A 188 26.97 16.47 13.02
CA HIS A 188 26.29 17.44 13.91
C HIS A 188 25.46 16.82 15.03
N ILE A 189 25.13 15.53 14.95
CA ILE A 189 24.23 14.86 15.91
C ILE A 189 24.91 13.71 16.66
N SER A 190 26.14 13.30 16.27
CA SER A 190 26.90 12.32 17.05
C SER A 190 27.47 12.95 18.34
N HIS A 191 26.66 12.96 19.40
CA HIS A 191 27.07 13.22 20.79
C HIS A 191 26.53 12.12 21.70
#